data_AF-A0A1Y6FSR2-F1
#
_entry.id   AF-A0A1Y6FSR2-F1
#
_cell.length_a   1.000
_cell.length_b   1.000
_cell.length_c   1.000
_cell.angle_alpha   90.00
_cell.angle_beta   90.00
_cell.angle_gamma   90.00
#
_symmetry.space_group_name_H-M   'P 1'
#
loop_
_entity.id
_entity.type
_entity.pdbx_description
1 polymer ?
#
loop_
_entity_poly.entity_id
_entity_poly.type
_entity_poly.pdbx_seq_one_letter_code
_entity_poly.pdbx_strand_id
1 'polypeptide(L)'
;MKLGLLDKFFEKKQKRIKPIFYLQLVLIIGYFSLFFLDINHSFGYIFLSLSFLLIGIESYLLKEKKVIFILNFIAFFMFALIFILDYFNL
;
A
#
# COMPACT_ATOMS: atom_id res chain seq x y z
N MET A 1 38.20 4.60 0.55
CA MET A 1 36.99 5.44 0.65
C MET A 1 36.01 5.03 -0.47
N LYS A 2 35.21 3.98 -0.25
CA LYS A 2 34.25 3.41 -1.23
C LYS A 2 32.82 3.70 -0.75
N LEU A 3 32.37 4.95 -0.87
CA LEU A 3 30.99 5.38 -0.54
C LEU A 3 30.09 5.49 -1.80
N GLY A 4 30.67 5.78 -2.97
CA GLY A 4 29.89 6.12 -4.17
C GLY A 4 29.03 5.00 -4.80
N LEU A 5 29.23 3.73 -4.43
CA LEU A 5 28.38 2.62 -4.89
C LEU A 5 27.14 2.43 -4.01
N LEU A 6 27.29 2.60 -2.69
CA LEU A 6 26.17 2.54 -1.75
C LEU A 6 25.25 3.74 -1.97
N ASP A 7 25.81 4.94 -2.11
CA ASP A 7 25.01 6.15 -2.38
C ASP A 7 24.19 6.01 -3.67
N LYS A 8 24.79 5.55 -4.78
CA LYS A 8 24.05 5.29 -6.03
C LYS A 8 23.00 4.19 -5.88
N PHE A 9 23.23 3.17 -5.06
CA PHE A 9 22.24 2.13 -4.78
C PHE A 9 21.07 2.65 -3.95
N PHE A 10 21.34 3.47 -2.92
CA PHE A 10 20.34 4.13 -2.10
C PHE A 10 19.53 5.15 -2.90
N GLU A 11 20.17 5.95 -3.76
CA GLU A 11 19.50 6.90 -4.64
C GLU A 11 18.55 6.20 -5.63
N LYS A 12 18.99 5.06 -6.17
CA LYS A 12 18.18 4.25 -7.12
C LYS A 12 17.03 3.53 -6.42
N LYS A 13 17.22 3.08 -5.18
CA LYS A 13 16.15 2.54 -4.31
C LYS A 13 15.13 3.63 -3.97
N GLN A 14 15.58 4.79 -3.49
CA GLN A 14 14.70 5.92 -3.15
C GLN A 14 13.89 6.41 -4.36
N LYS A 15 14.49 6.51 -5.56
CA LYS A 15 13.75 6.90 -6.78
C LYS A 15 12.63 5.92 -7.14
N ARG A 16 12.79 4.62 -6.90
CA ARG A 16 11.75 3.61 -7.17
C ARG A 16 10.60 3.64 -6.14
N ILE A 17 10.88 4.04 -4.91
CA ILE A 17 9.92 4.00 -3.79
C ILE A 17 9.11 5.29 -3.70
N LYS A 18 9.69 6.44 -4.08
CA LYS A 18 8.99 7.73 -4.13
C LYS A 18 7.57 7.65 -4.74
N PRO A 19 7.35 7.10 -5.95
CA PRO A 19 6.01 7.05 -6.52
C PRO A 19 5.03 6.17 -5.72
N ILE A 20 5.52 5.08 -5.10
CA ILE A 20 4.70 4.20 -4.25
C ILE A 20 4.24 4.93 -2.99
N PHE A 21 5.16 5.66 -2.36
CA PHE A 21 4.86 6.49 -1.19
C PHE A 21 3.83 7.58 -1.50
N TYR A 22 3.95 8.28 -2.64
CA TYR A 22 2.94 9.25 -3.07
C TYR A 22 1.58 8.59 -3.33
N LEU A 23 1.57 7.38 -3.91
CA LEU A 23 0.33 6.62 -4.12
C LEU A 23 -0.33 6.24 -2.78
N GLN A 24 0.45 5.80 -1.80
CA GLN A 24 -0.04 5.50 -0.45
C GLN A 24 -0.65 6.75 0.22
N LEU A 25 0.01 7.91 0.10
CA LEU A 25 -0.54 9.19 0.59
C LEU A 25 -1.87 9.53 -0.06
N VAL A 26 -1.98 9.39 -1.38
CA VAL A 26 -3.23 9.63 -2.11
C VAL A 26 -4.33 8.68 -1.63
N LEU A 27 -4.02 7.40 -1.40
CA LEU A 27 -4.99 6.44 -0.92
C LEU A 27 -5.45 6.74 0.51
N ILE A 28 -4.54 7.14 1.39
CA ILE A 28 -4.88 7.54 2.78
C ILE A 28 -5.79 8.77 2.76
N ILE A 29 -5.44 9.80 1.96
CA ILE A 29 -6.27 10.99 1.80
C ILE A 29 -7.65 10.62 1.24
N GLY A 30 -7.71 9.73 0.24
CA GLY A 30 -8.95 9.22 -0.32
C GLY A 30 -9.81 8.50 0.71
N TYR A 31 -9.21 7.62 1.52
CA TYR A 31 -9.88 6.92 2.62
C TYR A 31 -10.48 7.88 3.64
N PHE A 32 -9.68 8.84 4.14
CA PHE A 32 -10.18 9.84 5.08
C PHE A 32 -11.28 10.71 4.47
N SER A 33 -11.14 11.11 3.20
CA SER A 33 -12.15 11.91 2.52
C SER A 33 -13.49 11.17 2.43
N LEU A 34 -13.48 9.88 2.13
CA LEU A 34 -14.69 9.05 2.11
C LEU A 34 -15.30 8.90 3.52
N PHE A 35 -14.46 8.71 4.54
CA PHE A 35 -14.90 8.62 5.92
C PHE A 35 -15.59 9.91 6.40
N PHE A 36 -15.04 11.09 6.06
CA PHE A 36 -15.60 12.38 6.46
C PHE A 36 -16.85 12.78 5.65
N LEU A 37 -16.98 12.32 4.42
CA LEU A 37 -18.12 12.64 3.55
C LEU A 37 -19.30 11.67 3.72
N ASP A 38 -19.19 10.69 4.62
CA ASP A 38 -20.17 9.61 4.84
C ASP A 38 -20.52 8.86 3.55
N ILE A 39 -19.56 8.82 2.61
CA ILE A 39 -19.73 8.17 1.32
C ILE A 39 -19.46 6.69 1.53
N ASN A 40 -20.49 5.90 1.24
CA ASN A 40 -20.54 4.45 1.12
C ASN A 40 -19.25 3.71 1.57
N HIS A 41 -19.27 3.21 2.81
CA HIS A 41 -18.13 2.63 3.51
C HIS A 41 -17.41 1.51 2.76
N SER A 42 -18.12 0.83 1.84
CA SER A 42 -17.56 -0.21 0.97
C SER A 42 -16.33 0.30 0.21
N PHE A 43 -16.39 1.53 -0.31
CA PHE A 43 -15.26 2.10 -1.04
C PHE A 43 -14.04 2.28 -0.14
N GLY A 44 -14.21 2.56 1.16
CA GLY A 44 -13.11 2.67 2.13
C GLY A 44 -12.25 1.40 2.19
N TYR A 45 -12.86 0.21 2.05
CA TYR A 45 -12.14 -1.06 2.02
C TYR A 45 -11.26 -1.22 0.77
N ILE A 46 -11.65 -0.64 -0.37
CA ILE A 46 -10.80 -0.61 -1.58
C ILE A 46 -9.53 0.20 -1.30
N PHE A 47 -9.65 1.38 -0.69
CA PHE A 47 -8.50 2.22 -0.36
C PHE A 47 -7.55 1.54 0.64
N LEU A 48 -8.10 0.87 1.64
CA LEU A 48 -7.34 0.06 2.59
C LEU A 48 -6.64 -1.11 1.89
N SER A 49 -7.37 -1.89 1.09
CA SER A 49 -6.84 -3.03 0.33
C SER A 49 -5.65 -2.60 -0.53
N LEU A 50 -5.83 -1.57 -1.37
CA LEU A 50 -4.77 -1.04 -2.23
C LEU A 50 -3.57 -0.51 -1.43
N SER A 51 -3.80 0.06 -0.24
CA SER A 51 -2.71 0.52 0.62
C SER A 51 -1.83 -0.65 1.09
N PHE A 52 -2.43 -1.75 1.55
CA PHE A 52 -1.68 -2.96 1.92
C PHE A 52 -0.95 -3.58 0.74
N LEU A 53 -1.55 -3.58 -0.45
CA LEU A 53 -0.87 -4.05 -1.67
C LEU A 53 0.40 -3.24 -1.96
N LEU A 54 0.31 -1.91 -1.87
CA LEU A 54 1.45 -1.02 -2.11
C LEU A 54 2.54 -1.19 -1.05
N ILE A 55 2.19 -1.33 0.23
CA ILE A 55 3.15 -1.62 1.30
C ILE A 55 3.84 -2.97 1.05
N GLY A 56 3.10 -3.98 0.58
CA GLY A 56 3.66 -5.25 0.16
C GLY A 56 4.68 -5.08 -0.97
N ILE A 57 4.30 -4.37 -2.05
CA ILE A 57 5.18 -4.10 -3.19
C ILE A 57 6.44 -3.33 -2.76
N GLU A 58 6.29 -2.33 -1.89
CA GLU A 58 7.41 -1.57 -1.32
C GLU A 58 8.36 -2.47 -0.52
N SER A 59 7.82 -3.30 0.37
CA SER A 59 8.58 -4.28 1.17
C SER A 59 9.35 -5.25 0.27
N TYR A 60 8.73 -5.71 -0.83
CA TYR A 60 9.36 -6.57 -1.82
C TYR A 60 10.51 -5.86 -2.55
N LEU A 61 10.29 -4.62 -3.00
CA LEU A 61 11.29 -3.80 -3.70
C LEU A 61 12.48 -3.43 -2.79
N LEU A 62 12.21 -3.20 -1.51
CA LEU A 62 13.23 -2.94 -0.49
C LEU A 62 14.03 -4.20 -0.12
N LYS A 63 13.58 -5.39 -0.55
CA LYS A 63 14.12 -6.71 -0.14
C LYS A 63 14.03 -6.91 1.37
N GLU A 64 12.96 -6.43 1.98
CA GLU A 64 12.67 -6.70 3.38
C GLU A 64 12.30 -8.17 3.59
N LYS A 65 12.07 -8.57 4.85
CA LYS A 65 11.72 -9.95 5.18
C LYS A 65 10.50 -10.39 4.36
N LYS A 66 10.61 -11.52 3.66
CA LYS A 66 9.51 -12.11 2.85
C LYS A 66 8.19 -12.25 3.63
N VAL A 67 8.28 -12.43 4.95
CA VAL A 67 7.11 -12.50 5.85
C VAL A 67 6.28 -11.21 5.81
N ILE A 68 6.93 -10.04 5.76
CA ILE A 68 6.24 -8.73 5.71
C ILE A 68 5.47 -8.59 4.40
N PHE A 69 6.07 -9.00 3.28
CA PHE A 69 5.39 -9.04 1.99
C PHE A 69 4.14 -9.94 2.03
N ILE A 70 4.29 -11.17 2.55
CA ILE A 70 3.19 -12.13 2.62
C ILE A 70 2.06 -11.63 3.51
N LEU A 71 2.37 -11.04 4.67
CA LEU A 71 1.36 -10.47 5.58
C LEU A 71 0.57 -9.35 4.92
N ASN A 72 1.24 -8.43 4.24
CA ASN A 72 0.58 -7.35 3.51
C ASN A 72 -0.28 -7.87 2.35
N PHE A 73 0.16 -8.94 1.68
CA PHE A 73 -0.62 -9.56 0.60
C PHE A 73 -1.87 -10.28 1.13
N ILE A 74 -1.78 -10.94 2.29
CA ILE A 74 -2.95 -11.51 2.99
C ILE A 74 -3.91 -10.40 3.40
N ALA A 75 -3.41 -9.30 3.98
CA ALA A 75 -4.23 -8.17 4.36
C ALA A 75 -4.95 -7.55 3.15
N PHE A 76 -4.27 -7.38 2.02
CA PHE A 76 -4.89 -6.95 0.75
C PHE A 76 -6.10 -7.81 0.39
N PHE A 77 -5.96 -9.15 0.43
CA PHE A 77 -7.06 -10.07 0.12
C PHE A 77 -8.19 -9.99 1.13
N MET A 78 -7.90 -9.89 2.43
CA MET A 78 -8.95 -9.77 3.45
C MET A 78 -9.79 -8.51 3.25
N PHE A 79 -9.17 -7.35 3.01
CA PHE A 79 -9.91 -6.10 2.76
C PHE A 79 -10.64 -6.11 1.42
N ALA A 80 -10.08 -6.74 0.39
CA ALA A 80 -10.79 -6.94 -0.88
C ALA A 80 -12.02 -7.84 -0.72
N LEU A 81 -11.94 -8.87 0.13
CA LEU A 81 -13.07 -9.75 0.44
C LEU A 81 -14.15 -9.01 1.23
N ILE A 82 -13.75 -8.22 2.23
CA ILE A 82 -14.68 -7.36 3.00
C ILE A 82 -15.38 -6.38 2.05
N PHE A 83 -14.66 -5.76 1.12
CA PHE A 83 -15.26 -4.91 0.10
C PHE A 83 -16.33 -5.66 -0.70
N ILE A 84 -16.05 -6.87 -1.16
CA ILE A 84 -17.01 -7.67 -1.93
C ILE A 84 -18.24 -7.98 -1.09
N LEU A 85 -18.08 -8.44 0.15
CA LEU A 85 -19.22 -8.75 1.03
C LEU A 85 -20.09 -7.51 1.27
N ASP A 86 -19.47 -6.41 1.64
CA ASP A 86 -20.16 -5.15 1.95
C ASP A 86 -20.81 -4.51 0.71
N TYR A 87 -20.13 -4.52 -0.43
CA TYR A 87 -20.66 -3.95 -1.68
C TYR A 87 -21.83 -4.76 -2.24
N PHE A 88 -21.79 -6.09 -2.11
CA PHE A 88 -22.86 -6.97 -2.57
C PHE A 88 -23.92 -7.26 -1.51
N ASN A 89 -23.83 -6.68 -0.29
CA ASN A 89 -24.71 -6.95 0.85
C ASN A 89 -24.88 -8.47 1.14
N LEU A 90 -23.79 -9.22 1.06
CA LEU A 90 -23.69 -10.64 1.44
C LEU A 90 -23.29 -10.77 2.92
#